data_AF-A0A453PT66-F1
#
_entry.id   AF-A0A453PT66-F1
#
_cell.length_a   1.000
_cell.length_b   1.000
_cell.length_c   1.000
_cell.angle_alpha   90.00
_cell.angle_beta   90.00
_cell.angle_gamma   90.00
#
_symmetry.space_group_name_H-M   'P 1'
#
loop_
_entity.id
_entity.type
_entity.pdbx_description
1 polymer ?
#
loop_
_entity_poly.entity_id
_entity_poly.type
_entity_poly.pdbx_seq_one_letter_code
_entity_poly.pdbx_strand_id
1 'polypeptide(L)'
;MMESMPYTQSLLAGCRAVGYHAKAAPPTVTMPRLKAMVSGAIGGFLDVALNFNTQAFLDDNILDQLHTIGYKLVMLGDETWIKLFPTLFYRQDGVSSFYVKDTVEVDFNVSRHLESELAAKDWDALILHYLGLDHVGHIGGRQSNLMTPKLKEMDDVIRRIHAAVTSIQDNSHRTLLVVVSDHGMTEVGNHGGSSYEETDSLALFIGHSVESSHCSPYDQKEALQV
;
A
#
# COMPACT_ATOMS: atom_id res chain seq x y z
N MET A 1 1.53 -13.79 21.95
CA MET A 1 1.60 -12.46 21.29
C MET A 1 0.18 -12.10 20.88
N MET A 2 -0.26 -10.87 21.10
CA MET A 2 -1.55 -10.41 20.59
C MET A 2 -1.40 -10.22 19.07
N GLU A 3 -2.24 -10.87 18.27
CA GLU A 3 -2.24 -10.67 16.81
C GLU A 3 -2.54 -9.19 16.50
N SER A 4 -1.67 -8.56 15.70
CA SER A 4 -1.81 -7.13 15.36
C SER A 4 -2.70 -6.91 14.14
N MET A 5 -2.90 -7.93 13.29
CA MET A 5 -3.75 -7.89 12.10
C MET A 5 -4.64 -9.14 11.98
N PRO A 6 -5.51 -9.42 12.97
CA PRO A 6 -6.28 -10.66 13.01
C PRO A 6 -7.25 -10.85 11.84
N TYR A 7 -7.82 -9.77 11.29
CA TYR A 7 -8.73 -9.89 10.15
C TYR A 7 -7.98 -10.34 8.89
N THR A 8 -6.87 -9.69 8.60
CA THR A 8 -5.99 -10.02 7.47
C THR A 8 -5.48 -11.46 7.57
N GLN A 9 -5.03 -11.87 8.76
CA GLN A 9 -4.63 -13.25 9.02
C GLN A 9 -5.78 -14.25 8.81
N SER A 10 -7.02 -13.88 9.15
CA SER A 10 -8.20 -14.72 8.87
C SER A 10 -8.51 -14.88 7.37
N LEU A 11 -8.17 -13.88 6.54
CA LEU A 11 -8.32 -13.99 5.09
C LEU A 11 -7.29 -14.95 4.51
N LEU A 12 -6.03 -14.86 4.94
CA LEU A 12 -4.95 -15.78 4.55
C LEU A 12 -5.25 -17.21 5.00
N ALA A 13 -5.63 -17.39 6.26
CA ALA A 13 -5.99 -18.69 6.83
C ALA A 13 -7.19 -19.33 6.12
N GLY A 14 -8.13 -18.50 5.65
CA GLY A 14 -9.33 -18.90 4.93
C GLY A 14 -9.19 -18.96 3.40
N CYS A 15 -7.99 -18.82 2.84
CA CYS A 15 -7.73 -18.81 1.39
C CYS A 15 -8.58 -17.81 0.60
N ARG A 16 -8.86 -16.66 1.22
CA ARG A 16 -9.48 -15.48 0.60
C ARG A 16 -8.47 -14.39 0.27
N ALA A 17 -7.20 -14.64 0.59
CA ALA A 17 -6.07 -13.81 0.27
C ALA A 17 -4.84 -14.66 0.01
N VAL A 18 -3.90 -14.11 -0.77
CA VAL A 18 -2.56 -14.68 -0.98
C VAL A 18 -1.54 -13.59 -0.66
N GLY A 19 -0.58 -13.90 0.20
CA GLY A 19 0.50 -13.01 0.60
C GLY A 19 1.86 -13.52 0.13
N TYR A 20 2.76 -12.59 -0.17
CA TYR A 20 4.14 -12.85 -0.57
C TYR A 20 5.10 -11.96 0.22
N HIS A 21 6.27 -12.52 0.56
CA HIS A 21 7.45 -11.73 0.87
C HIS A 21 7.99 -11.13 -0.43
N ALA A 22 7.72 -9.85 -0.63
CA ALA A 22 8.22 -9.08 -1.75
C ALA A 22 9.61 -8.50 -1.40
N LYS A 23 10.43 -8.26 -2.43
CA LYS A 23 11.75 -7.66 -2.26
C LYS A 23 11.80 -6.25 -2.85
N ALA A 24 11.78 -5.25 -1.98
CA ALA A 24 11.99 -3.86 -2.35
C ALA A 24 13.48 -3.64 -2.66
N ALA A 25 13.82 -3.46 -3.95
CA ALA A 25 15.20 -3.17 -4.33
C ALA A 25 15.68 -1.84 -3.71
N PRO A 26 16.95 -1.72 -3.29
CA PRO A 26 17.49 -0.44 -2.84
C PRO A 26 17.46 0.66 -3.92
N PRO A 27 17.39 1.95 -3.54
CA PRO A 27 17.21 2.45 -2.19
C PRO A 27 15.76 2.26 -1.70
N THR A 28 15.62 1.87 -0.44
CA THR A 28 14.33 1.63 0.24
C THR A 28 13.72 2.95 0.74
N VAL A 29 13.53 3.88 -0.19
CA VAL A 29 12.90 5.19 0.03
C VAL A 29 11.61 5.24 -0.78
N THR A 30 10.56 5.82 -0.21
CA THR A 30 9.20 5.81 -0.79
C THR A 30 9.14 6.23 -2.25
N MET A 31 9.59 7.44 -2.61
CA MET A 31 9.45 7.92 -4.00
C MET A 31 10.10 6.98 -5.05
N PRO A 32 11.35 6.51 -4.90
CA PRO A 32 11.93 5.49 -5.78
C PRO A 32 11.12 4.19 -5.86
N ARG A 33 10.55 3.76 -4.74
CA ARG A 33 9.77 2.53 -4.66
C ARG A 33 8.40 2.67 -5.33
N LEU A 34 7.73 3.81 -5.17
CA LEU A 34 6.51 4.14 -5.92
C LEU A 34 6.74 4.05 -7.44
N LYS A 35 7.81 4.68 -7.94
CA LYS A 35 8.19 4.61 -9.37
C LYS A 35 8.40 3.17 -9.83
N ALA A 36 9.12 2.37 -9.04
CA ALA A 36 9.38 0.96 -9.36
C ALA A 36 8.09 0.12 -9.36
N MET A 37 7.18 0.34 -8.42
CA MET A 37 5.91 -0.40 -8.34
C MET A 37 5.03 -0.15 -9.55
N VAL A 38 4.96 1.09 -10.06
CA VAL A 38 4.06 1.40 -11.20
C VAL A 38 4.68 1.11 -12.56
N SER A 39 6.01 1.17 -12.69
CA SER A 39 6.71 0.95 -13.97
C SER A 39 7.27 -0.46 -14.14
N GLY A 40 7.47 -1.19 -13.05
CA GLY A 40 8.22 -2.45 -13.04
C GLY A 40 9.73 -2.27 -13.22
N ALA A 41 10.25 -1.03 -13.33
CA ALA A 41 11.66 -0.76 -13.49
C ALA A 41 12.42 -0.82 -12.16
N ILE A 42 13.61 -1.42 -12.17
CA ILE A 42 14.54 -1.37 -11.03
C ILE A 42 15.33 -0.06 -11.16
N GLY A 43 14.86 1.01 -10.51
CA GLY A 43 15.55 2.30 -10.50
C GLY A 43 16.94 2.22 -9.86
N GLY A 44 17.94 2.84 -10.49
CA GLY A 44 19.30 2.92 -9.96
C GLY A 44 19.49 4.06 -8.95
N PHE A 45 20.51 3.96 -8.10
CA PHE A 45 20.83 5.01 -7.10
C PHE A 45 21.06 6.40 -7.73
N LEU A 46 21.66 6.44 -8.92
CA LEU A 46 21.89 7.69 -9.66
C LEU A 46 20.59 8.34 -10.14
N ASP A 47 19.61 7.55 -10.56
CA ASP A 47 18.30 8.06 -11.00
C ASP A 47 17.55 8.69 -9.82
N VAL A 48 17.69 8.12 -8.62
CA VAL A 48 17.10 8.66 -7.40
C VAL A 48 17.73 9.98 -6.99
N ALA A 49 19.07 10.09 -7.05
CA ALA A 49 19.77 11.33 -6.71
C ALA A 49 19.48 12.46 -7.70
N LEU A 50 19.37 12.16 -8.99
CA LEU A 50 19.05 13.14 -10.03
C LEU A 50 17.58 13.57 -10.00
N ASN A 51 16.67 12.67 -9.59
CA ASN A 51 15.23 12.93 -9.46
C ASN A 51 14.79 13.24 -8.03
N PHE A 52 15.72 13.57 -7.12
CA PHE A 52 15.42 13.82 -5.70
C PHE A 52 14.55 15.07 -5.50
N ASN A 53 14.54 15.95 -6.50
CA ASN A 53 13.61 17.07 -6.59
C ASN A 53 12.36 16.55 -7.28
N THR A 54 11.24 16.43 -6.57
CA THR A 54 9.96 15.83 -7.03
C THR A 54 9.51 16.44 -8.36
N GLN A 55 9.96 15.85 -9.46
CA GLN A 55 9.53 16.15 -10.81
C GLN A 55 8.54 15.07 -11.25
N ALA A 56 7.70 15.42 -12.22
CA ALA A 56 6.81 14.48 -12.88
C ALA A 56 7.61 13.26 -13.36
N PHE A 57 7.08 12.07 -13.08
CA PHE A 57 7.62 10.83 -13.61
C PHE A 57 7.11 10.64 -15.03
N LEU A 58 8.04 10.53 -15.98
CA LEU A 58 7.73 10.55 -17.42
C LEU A 58 7.92 9.19 -18.09
N ASP A 59 8.44 8.20 -17.35
CA ASP A 59 8.60 6.85 -17.88
C ASP A 59 7.26 6.13 -17.91
N ASP A 60 7.13 5.21 -18.87
CA ASP A 60 5.93 4.40 -19.02
C ASP A 60 5.60 3.63 -17.74
N ASN A 61 4.33 3.65 -17.34
CA ASN A 61 3.86 3.03 -16.12
C ASN A 61 2.37 2.68 -16.20
N ILE A 62 1.93 1.79 -15.32
CA ILE A 62 0.56 1.27 -15.33
C ILE A 62 -0.50 2.36 -15.13
N LEU A 63 -0.21 3.45 -14.40
CA LEU A 63 -1.20 4.52 -14.18
C LEU A 63 -1.46 5.29 -15.47
N ASP A 64 -0.40 5.63 -16.21
CA ASP A 64 -0.51 6.26 -17.53
C ASP A 64 -1.26 5.36 -18.52
N GLN A 65 -0.98 4.06 -18.50
CA GLN A 65 -1.67 3.10 -19.36
C GLN A 65 -3.16 3.01 -19.02
N LEU A 66 -3.53 2.95 -17.74
CA LEU A 66 -4.93 2.96 -17.29
C LEU A 66 -5.63 4.27 -17.68
N HIS A 67 -5.00 5.41 -17.42
CA HIS A 67 -5.54 6.71 -17.79
C HIS A 67 -5.74 6.84 -19.32
N THR A 68 -4.79 6.34 -20.12
CA THR A 68 -4.84 6.38 -21.59
C THR A 68 -6.02 5.58 -22.16
N ILE A 69 -6.39 4.47 -21.54
CA ILE A 69 -7.58 3.69 -21.93
C ILE A 69 -8.89 4.26 -21.35
N GLY A 70 -8.83 5.42 -20.70
CA GLY A 70 -10.00 6.15 -20.19
C GLY A 70 -10.44 5.75 -18.78
N TYR A 71 -9.62 5.01 -18.04
CA TYR A 71 -9.95 4.62 -16.66
C TYR A 71 -9.84 5.83 -15.73
N LYS A 72 -10.79 5.93 -14.81
CA LYS A 72 -10.83 7.00 -13.82
C LYS A 72 -10.08 6.57 -12.56
N LEU A 73 -8.97 7.26 -12.29
CA LEU A 73 -8.10 6.99 -11.16
C LEU A 73 -8.43 7.94 -10.00
N VAL A 74 -8.54 7.41 -8.79
CA VAL A 74 -8.71 8.18 -7.55
C VAL A 74 -7.49 7.97 -6.67
N MET A 75 -6.95 9.04 -6.08
CA MET A 75 -5.79 8.97 -5.20
C MET A 75 -6.03 9.70 -3.87
N LEU A 76 -5.93 8.98 -2.76
CA LEU A 76 -5.98 9.53 -1.41
C LEU A 76 -4.67 9.17 -0.70
N GLY A 77 -3.94 10.15 -0.20
CA GLY A 77 -2.62 9.90 0.39
C GLY A 77 -1.70 11.08 0.25
N ASP A 78 -0.39 10.87 0.35
CA ASP A 78 0.54 11.99 0.35
C ASP A 78 0.75 12.66 -1.02
N GLU A 79 1.15 13.93 -0.99
CA GLU A 79 1.39 14.74 -2.20
C GLU A 79 2.45 14.18 -3.16
N THR A 80 3.29 13.21 -2.74
CA THR A 80 4.29 12.59 -3.62
C THR A 80 3.64 12.00 -4.87
N TRP A 81 2.49 11.34 -4.75
CA TRP A 81 1.79 10.78 -5.90
C TRP A 81 1.33 11.86 -6.88
N ILE A 82 0.77 12.96 -6.37
CA ILE A 82 0.28 14.08 -7.20
C ILE A 82 1.45 14.75 -7.94
N LYS A 83 2.62 14.85 -7.29
CA LYS A 83 3.83 15.41 -7.89
C LYS A 83 4.44 14.48 -8.94
N LEU A 84 4.43 13.16 -8.69
CA LEU A 84 4.94 12.16 -9.62
C LEU A 84 4.04 11.98 -10.84
N PHE A 85 2.72 12.01 -10.64
CA PHE A 85 1.73 11.69 -11.67
C PHE A 85 0.76 12.87 -11.88
N PRO A 86 1.26 14.05 -12.28
CA PRO A 86 0.40 15.20 -12.44
C PRO A 86 -0.66 14.91 -13.50
N THR A 87 -1.88 15.38 -13.26
CA THR A 87 -3.05 15.30 -14.17
C THR A 87 -3.70 13.92 -14.36
N LEU A 88 -3.17 12.82 -13.79
CA LEU A 88 -3.74 11.49 -13.99
C LEU A 88 -5.00 11.21 -13.15
N PHE A 89 -5.15 11.89 -12.02
CA PHE A 89 -6.20 11.57 -11.05
C PHE A 89 -7.50 12.34 -11.33
N TYR A 90 -8.59 11.60 -11.54
CA TYR A 90 -9.95 12.12 -11.69
C TYR A 90 -10.46 12.75 -10.39
N ARG A 91 -10.10 12.16 -9.24
CA ARG A 91 -10.23 12.77 -7.92
C ARG A 91 -8.96 12.54 -7.13
N GLN A 92 -8.55 13.53 -6.34
CA GLN A 92 -7.38 13.41 -5.49
C GLN A 92 -7.55 14.20 -4.19
N ASP A 93 -6.94 13.70 -3.12
CA ASP A 93 -6.78 14.41 -1.85
C ASP A 93 -5.37 14.15 -1.31
N GLY A 94 -4.51 15.15 -1.48
CA GLY A 94 -3.09 15.10 -1.14
C GLY A 94 -2.84 15.59 0.29
N VAL A 95 -2.11 14.81 1.08
CA VAL A 95 -1.69 15.17 2.44
C VAL A 95 -0.21 15.51 2.48
N SER A 96 0.18 16.48 3.30
CA SER A 96 1.59 16.80 3.50
C SER A 96 2.25 15.68 4.32
N SER A 97 3.28 15.05 3.76
CA SER A 97 4.04 13.95 4.38
C SER A 97 5.23 14.39 5.24
N PHE A 98 5.52 15.70 5.33
CA PHE A 98 6.77 16.18 5.93
C PHE A 98 6.85 16.10 7.46
N TYR A 99 5.73 15.92 8.16
CA TYR A 99 5.70 15.93 9.62
C TYR A 99 5.64 14.50 10.20
N VAL A 100 6.81 13.86 10.30
CA VAL A 100 7.01 12.47 10.74
C VAL A 100 6.52 12.19 12.18
N LYS A 101 6.28 13.23 12.99
CA LYS A 101 5.74 13.05 14.35
C LYS A 101 4.24 12.82 14.40
N ASP A 102 3.52 13.10 13.32
CA ASP A 102 2.10 12.82 13.24
C ASP A 102 1.87 11.38 12.77
N THR A 103 1.36 10.54 13.65
CA THR A 103 1.03 9.16 13.35
C THR A 103 -0.47 8.94 13.20
N VAL A 104 -1.31 9.97 13.32
CA VAL A 104 -2.77 9.82 13.42
C VAL A 104 -3.49 10.62 12.34
N GLU A 105 -3.21 11.92 12.25
CA GLU A 105 -3.89 12.81 11.31
C GLU A 105 -3.51 12.48 9.87
N VAL A 106 -2.26 12.06 9.62
CA VAL A 106 -1.80 11.59 8.31
C VAL A 106 -2.66 10.45 7.75
N ASP A 107 -2.93 9.41 8.55
CA ASP A 107 -3.74 8.25 8.11
C ASP A 107 -5.25 8.52 8.17
N PHE A 108 -5.69 9.38 9.09
CA PHE A 108 -7.07 9.88 9.12
C PHE A 108 -7.40 10.61 7.81
N ASN A 109 -6.49 11.45 7.32
CA ASN A 109 -6.70 12.20 6.09
C ASN A 109 -6.77 11.30 4.84
N VAL A 110 -6.09 10.15 4.84
CA VAL A 110 -6.30 9.12 3.81
C VAL A 110 -7.68 8.47 3.94
N SER A 111 -8.08 8.14 5.17
CA SER A 111 -9.28 7.34 5.43
C SER A 111 -10.59 8.12 5.43
N ARG A 112 -10.56 9.44 5.60
CA ARG A 112 -11.76 10.29 5.77
C ARG A 112 -12.73 10.25 4.59
N HIS A 113 -12.22 9.95 3.39
CA HIS A 113 -13.01 9.83 2.16
C HIS A 113 -13.27 8.38 1.73
N LEU A 114 -12.76 7.40 2.47
CA LEU A 114 -12.81 5.99 2.07
C LEU A 114 -14.24 5.49 1.86
N GLU A 115 -15.17 5.78 2.79
CA GLU A 115 -16.57 5.32 2.67
C GLU A 115 -17.28 5.96 1.47
N SER A 116 -17.03 7.24 1.21
CA SER A 116 -17.64 7.92 0.06
C SER A 116 -17.12 7.38 -1.26
N GLU A 117 -15.83 7.05 -1.35
CA GLU A 117 -15.24 6.46 -2.55
C GLU A 117 -15.69 5.01 -2.75
N LEU A 118 -15.78 4.20 -1.69
CA LEU A 118 -16.29 2.83 -1.77
C LEU A 118 -17.79 2.76 -2.15
N ALA A 119 -18.57 3.80 -1.83
CA ALA A 119 -19.96 3.91 -2.27
C ALA A 119 -20.10 4.44 -3.71
N ALA A 120 -19.07 5.09 -4.25
CA ALA A 120 -19.06 5.60 -5.60
C ALA A 120 -18.90 4.47 -6.63
N LYS A 121 -19.47 4.67 -7.82
CA LYS A 121 -19.43 3.70 -8.94
C LYS A 121 -18.77 4.28 -10.20
N ASP A 122 -18.03 5.37 -10.05
CA ASP A 122 -17.53 6.20 -11.13
C ASP A 122 -16.00 6.27 -11.19
N TRP A 123 -15.31 5.30 -10.59
CA TRP A 123 -13.87 5.11 -10.66
C TRP A 123 -13.53 3.66 -11.03
N ASP A 124 -12.35 3.47 -11.60
CA ASP A 124 -11.84 2.16 -12.04
C ASP A 124 -10.61 1.71 -11.23
N ALA A 125 -9.85 2.65 -10.67
CA ALA A 125 -8.81 2.36 -9.67
C ALA A 125 -8.82 3.39 -8.52
N LEU A 126 -8.70 2.90 -7.29
CA LEU A 126 -8.55 3.69 -6.07
C LEU A 126 -7.20 3.38 -5.43
N ILE A 127 -6.38 4.41 -5.23
CA ILE A 127 -5.06 4.33 -4.59
C ILE A 127 -5.15 4.98 -3.23
N LEU A 128 -4.75 4.24 -2.19
CA LEU A 128 -4.65 4.73 -0.81
C LEU A 128 -3.19 4.63 -0.38
N HIS A 129 -2.59 5.74 0.05
CA HIS A 129 -1.19 5.76 0.48
C HIS A 129 -1.06 6.24 1.93
N TYR A 130 -0.88 5.29 2.84
CA TYR A 130 -0.76 5.48 4.28
C TYR A 130 0.70 5.69 4.70
N LEU A 131 0.93 6.52 5.72
CA LEU A 131 2.29 6.87 6.19
C LEU A 131 2.50 6.62 7.69
N GLY A 132 1.42 6.46 8.47
CA GLY A 132 1.51 6.39 9.92
C GLY A 132 2.32 5.20 10.43
N LEU A 133 2.43 4.10 9.67
CA LEU A 133 3.27 2.97 10.02
C LEU A 133 4.77 3.31 9.96
N ASP A 134 5.19 3.98 8.87
CA ASP A 134 6.56 4.48 8.72
C ASP A 134 6.88 5.52 9.81
N HIS A 135 5.97 6.45 10.06
CA HIS A 135 6.13 7.46 11.11
C HIS A 135 6.27 6.83 12.52
N VAL A 136 5.47 5.81 12.84
CA VAL A 136 5.62 5.05 14.09
C VAL A 136 6.99 4.37 14.17
N GLY A 137 7.46 3.81 13.04
CA GLY A 137 8.80 3.24 12.91
C GLY A 137 9.88 4.26 13.26
N HIS A 138 9.91 5.43 12.62
CA HIS A 138 10.90 6.49 12.90
C HIS A 138 10.87 7.00 14.35
N ILE A 139 9.70 7.03 14.99
CA ILE A 139 9.55 7.54 16.36
C ILE A 139 10.08 6.55 17.39
N GLY A 140 9.79 5.25 17.24
CA GLY A 140 9.99 4.27 18.30
C GLY A 140 10.46 2.88 17.87
N GLY A 141 10.78 2.70 16.59
CA GLY A 141 11.17 1.42 16.02
C GLY A 141 10.04 0.38 15.94
N ARG A 142 10.40 -0.83 15.51
CA ARG A 142 9.45 -1.94 15.30
C ARG A 142 8.75 -2.39 16.57
N GLN A 143 9.40 -2.22 17.72
CA GLN A 143 8.88 -2.60 19.04
C GLN A 143 8.18 -1.44 19.77
N SER A 144 7.90 -0.34 19.07
CA SER A 144 7.14 0.78 19.61
C SER A 144 5.78 0.31 20.14
N ASN A 145 5.36 0.84 21.29
CA ASN A 145 4.01 0.62 21.82
C ASN A 145 2.90 1.14 20.88
N LEU A 146 3.26 1.99 19.90
CA LEU A 146 2.35 2.50 18.87
C LEU A 146 2.22 1.56 17.67
N MET A 147 3.12 0.59 17.51
CA MET A 147 3.14 -0.31 16.34
C MET A 147 1.90 -1.21 16.28
N THR A 148 1.57 -1.88 17.38
CA THR A 148 0.37 -2.75 17.43
C THR A 148 -0.94 -1.99 17.17
N PRO A 149 -1.22 -0.83 17.82
CA PRO A 149 -2.39 -0.02 17.46
C PRO A 149 -2.42 0.40 15.99
N LYS A 150 -1.26 0.78 15.42
CA LYS A 150 -1.17 1.21 14.02
C LYS A 150 -1.42 0.08 13.04
N LEU A 151 -0.89 -1.12 13.30
CA LEU A 151 -1.19 -2.31 12.50
C LEU A 151 -2.68 -2.70 12.58
N LYS A 152 -3.32 -2.54 13.75
CA LYS A 152 -4.77 -2.75 13.90
C LYS A 152 -5.60 -1.76 13.09
N GLU A 153 -5.13 -0.52 12.96
CA GLU A 153 -5.76 0.47 12.08
C GLU A 153 -5.70 0.04 10.61
N MET A 154 -4.54 -0.45 10.14
CA MET A 154 -4.41 -0.99 8.79
C MET A 154 -5.26 -2.23 8.57
N ASP A 155 -5.35 -3.11 9.57
CA ASP A 155 -6.24 -4.28 9.54
C ASP A 155 -7.72 -3.87 9.42
N ASP A 156 -8.13 -2.79 10.10
CA ASP A 156 -9.49 -2.25 10.00
C ASP A 156 -9.78 -1.62 8.63
N VAL A 157 -8.81 -0.92 8.05
CA VAL A 157 -8.91 -0.39 6.68
C VAL A 157 -9.11 -1.54 5.68
N ILE A 158 -8.29 -2.58 5.75
CA ILE A 158 -8.42 -3.79 4.92
C ILE A 158 -9.81 -4.41 5.09
N ARG A 159 -10.28 -4.54 6.34
CA ARG A 159 -11.60 -5.06 6.67
C ARG A 159 -12.73 -4.25 6.04
N ARG A 160 -12.67 -2.92 6.11
CA ARG A 160 -13.68 -2.02 5.54
C ARG A 160 -13.74 -2.14 4.01
N ILE A 161 -12.59 -2.12 3.35
CA ILE A 161 -12.51 -2.23 1.88
C ILE A 161 -13.02 -3.60 1.42
N HIS A 162 -12.50 -4.68 2.02
CA HIS A 162 -12.90 -6.03 1.64
C HIS A 162 -14.40 -6.28 1.87
N ALA A 163 -14.97 -5.79 2.99
CA ALA A 163 -16.40 -5.90 3.25
C ALA A 163 -17.24 -5.12 2.23
N ALA A 164 -16.86 -3.88 1.89
CA ALA A 164 -17.55 -3.08 0.89
C ALA A 164 -17.53 -3.76 -0.48
N VAL A 165 -16.36 -4.21 -0.93
CA VAL A 165 -16.18 -4.90 -2.22
C VAL A 165 -17.02 -6.19 -2.29
N THR A 166 -17.03 -6.99 -1.22
CA THR A 166 -17.77 -8.27 -1.18
C THR A 166 -19.29 -8.07 -1.13
N SER A 167 -19.74 -6.94 -0.55
CA SER A 167 -21.16 -6.61 -0.44
C SER A 167 -21.80 -6.22 -1.78
N ILE A 168 -20.99 -5.83 -2.77
CA ILE A 168 -21.45 -5.50 -4.11
C ILE A 168 -21.80 -6.82 -4.81
N GLN A 169 -23.07 -7.23 -4.69
CA GLN A 169 -23.61 -8.47 -5.28
C GLN A 169 -23.68 -8.46 -6.81
N ASP A 170 -23.26 -7.37 -7.45
CA ASP A 170 -23.30 -7.23 -8.89
C ASP A 170 -22.05 -7.92 -9.48
N ASN A 171 -22.23 -9.12 -10.03
CA ASN A 171 -21.19 -9.94 -10.66
C ASN A 171 -20.46 -9.24 -11.84
N SER A 172 -20.80 -8.00 -12.16
CA SER A 172 -20.23 -7.20 -13.25
C SER A 172 -18.87 -6.58 -12.92
N HIS A 173 -18.52 -6.36 -11.64
CA HIS A 173 -17.24 -5.75 -11.24
C HIS A 173 -16.55 -6.54 -10.12
N ARG A 174 -15.66 -7.47 -10.49
CA ARG A 174 -14.76 -8.12 -9.54
C ARG A 174 -13.63 -7.15 -9.20
N THR A 175 -13.64 -6.61 -7.98
CA THR A 175 -12.55 -5.75 -7.48
C THR A 175 -11.45 -6.60 -6.87
N LEU A 176 -10.21 -6.27 -7.16
CA LEU A 176 -9.01 -6.83 -6.52
C LEU A 176 -8.46 -5.77 -5.56
N LEU A 177 -8.34 -6.11 -4.29
CA LEU A 177 -7.60 -5.32 -3.32
C LEU A 177 -6.14 -5.80 -3.31
N VAL A 178 -5.23 -4.87 -3.57
CA VAL A 178 -3.78 -5.09 -3.51
C VAL A 178 -3.23 -4.23 -2.38
N VAL A 179 -2.60 -4.87 -1.39
CA VAL A 179 -1.92 -4.22 -0.26
C VAL A 179 -0.43 -4.49 -0.40
N VAL A 180 0.35 -3.43 -0.55
CA VAL A 180 1.80 -3.52 -0.75
C VAL A 180 2.53 -2.60 0.19
N SER A 181 3.71 -3.02 0.63
CA SER A 181 4.69 -2.16 1.29
C SER A 181 5.71 -1.71 0.26
N ASP A 182 6.00 -0.42 0.19
CA ASP A 182 7.02 0.14 -0.69
C ASP A 182 8.44 -0.24 -0.21
N HIS A 183 8.63 -0.35 1.11
CA HIS A 183 9.83 -0.90 1.74
C HIS A 183 9.54 -1.54 3.10
N GLY A 184 10.54 -2.21 3.68
CA GLY A 184 10.58 -2.57 5.10
C GLY A 184 11.35 -1.53 5.92
N MET A 185 11.62 -1.84 7.19
CA MET A 185 12.37 -0.98 8.11
C MET A 185 13.24 -1.81 9.05
N THR A 186 14.39 -1.26 9.44
CA THR A 186 15.23 -1.82 10.51
C THR A 186 14.50 -1.85 11.86
N GLU A 187 15.04 -2.58 12.84
CA GLU A 187 14.49 -2.64 14.22
C GLU A 187 14.28 -1.26 14.86
N VAL A 188 15.15 -0.30 14.55
CA VAL A 188 15.09 1.08 15.06
C VAL A 188 14.29 2.02 14.16
N GLY A 189 13.66 1.52 13.10
CA GLY A 189 12.80 2.32 12.21
C GLY A 189 13.53 3.10 11.12
N ASN A 190 14.80 2.81 10.84
CA ASN A 190 15.48 3.38 9.67
C ASN A 190 15.14 2.60 8.40
N HIS A 191 15.18 3.31 7.27
CA HIS A 191 15.11 2.78 5.91
C HIS A 191 15.97 3.63 4.97
N GLY A 192 16.03 3.28 3.69
CA GLY A 192 16.80 3.94 2.62
C GLY A 192 18.05 3.17 2.16
N GLY A 193 18.48 2.17 2.93
CA GLY A 193 19.60 1.29 2.65
C GLY A 193 19.23 0.03 1.89
N SER A 194 19.88 -1.07 2.26
CA SER A 194 19.80 -2.36 1.59
C SER A 194 19.87 -3.54 2.56
N SER A 195 19.59 -3.32 3.85
CA SER A 195 19.54 -4.40 4.82
C SER A 195 18.42 -5.37 4.47
N TYR A 196 18.47 -6.59 5.01
CA TYR A 196 17.41 -7.56 4.80
C TYR A 196 16.06 -6.98 5.25
N GLU A 197 16.01 -6.40 6.45
CA GLU A 197 14.82 -5.82 7.07
C GLU A 197 14.25 -4.62 6.28
N GLU A 198 15.12 -3.83 5.64
CA GLU A 198 14.69 -2.71 4.79
C GLU A 198 14.10 -3.19 3.45
N THR A 199 14.60 -4.31 2.91
CA THR A 199 14.19 -4.83 1.60
C THR A 199 13.06 -5.86 1.68
N ASP A 200 12.84 -6.47 2.84
CA ASP A 200 11.74 -7.42 3.10
C ASP A 200 10.43 -6.63 3.23
N SER A 201 9.55 -6.81 2.25
CA SER A 201 8.33 -6.03 2.06
C SER A 201 7.14 -6.95 1.81
N LEU A 202 5.93 -6.41 1.91
CA LEU A 202 4.69 -7.17 1.73
C LEU A 202 4.12 -6.96 0.32
N ALA A 203 3.64 -8.04 -0.30
CA ALA A 203 2.59 -7.97 -1.31
C ALA A 203 1.45 -8.93 -0.95
N LEU A 204 0.24 -8.39 -0.79
CA LEU A 204 -0.96 -9.11 -0.39
C LEU A 204 -2.08 -8.83 -1.39
N PHE A 205 -2.72 -9.89 -1.86
CA PHE A 205 -3.81 -9.85 -2.83
C PHE A 205 -5.07 -10.41 -2.18
N ILE A 206 -6.18 -9.68 -2.24
CA ILE A 206 -7.47 -10.03 -1.66
C ILE A 206 -8.57 -9.84 -2.71
N GLY A 207 -9.38 -10.87 -2.95
CA GLY A 207 -10.52 -10.80 -3.86
C GLY A 207 -10.86 -12.13 -4.52
N HIS A 208 -11.97 -12.17 -5.25
CA HIS A 208 -12.50 -13.41 -5.81
C HIS A 208 -11.53 -14.16 -6.74
N SER A 209 -10.65 -13.45 -7.45
CA SER A 209 -9.66 -14.06 -8.35
C SER A 209 -8.55 -14.83 -7.65
N VAL A 210 -8.36 -14.62 -6.33
CA VAL A 210 -7.35 -15.32 -5.52
C VAL A 210 -7.96 -16.32 -4.54
N GLU A 211 -9.30 -16.44 -4.51
CA GLU A 211 -9.99 -17.43 -3.68
C GLU A 211 -9.71 -18.85 -4.18
N SER A 212 -9.29 -19.75 -3.28
CA SER A 212 -9.07 -21.16 -3.58
C SER A 212 -10.00 -22.04 -2.75
N SER A 213 -10.59 -23.07 -3.38
CA SER A 213 -11.36 -24.11 -2.69
C SER A 213 -10.47 -25.08 -1.89
N HIS A 214 -9.15 -25.02 -2.08
CA HIS A 214 -8.17 -25.87 -1.41
C HIS A 214 -7.09 -25.02 -0.74
N CYS A 215 -7.06 -25.07 0.59
CA CYS A 215 -6.00 -24.50 1.40
C CYS A 215 -4.93 -25.57 1.66
N SER A 216 -3.76 -25.45 1.05
CA SER A 216 -2.61 -26.24 1.48
C SER A 216 -2.03 -25.62 2.76
N PRO A 217 -1.77 -26.41 3.82
CA PRO A 217 -1.08 -25.91 5.02
C PRO A 217 0.35 -25.40 4.74
N TYR A 218 0.92 -25.72 3.58
CA TYR A 218 2.25 -25.28 3.16
C TYR A 218 2.25 -23.90 2.49
N ASP A 219 1.16 -23.51 1.82
CA ASP A 219 1.02 -22.19 1.18
C ASP A 219 0.90 -21.06 2.21
N GLN A 220 0.58 -21.41 3.46
CA GLN A 220 0.37 -20.47 4.56
C GLN A 220 1.67 -20.16 5.34
N LYS A 221 2.72 -20.99 5.25
CA LYS A 221 3.91 -20.81 6.11
C LYS A 221 4.78 -19.60 5.75
N GLU A 222 4.73 -19.14 4.51
CA GLU A 222 5.40 -17.91 4.08
C GLU A 222 4.48 -16.68 4.27
N ALA A 223 3.17 -16.81 4.15
CA ALA A 223 2.24 -15.69 4.33
C ALA A 223 1.88 -15.37 5.79
N LEU A 224 2.06 -16.31 6.73
CA LEU A 224 1.74 -16.13 8.16
C LEU A 224 2.82 -15.35 8.95
N GLN A 225 3.91 -14.94 8.31
CA GLN A 225 4.95 -14.07 8.90
C GLN A 225 4.85 -12.60 8.45
N VAL A 226 3.82 -12.29 7.65
CA VAL A 226 3.40 -10.93 7.31
C VAL A 226 2.87 -10.20 8.54
#